data_AF-A0A412XPD8-F1
#
_entry.id   AF-A0A412XPD8-F1
#
_cell.length_a   1.000
_cell.length_b   1.000
_cell.length_c   1.000
_cell.angle_alpha   90.00
_cell.angle_beta   90.00
_cell.angle_gamma   90.00
#
_symmetry.space_group_name_H-M   'P 1'
#
loop_
_entity.id
_entity.type
_entity.pdbx_description
1 polymer ?
#
loop_
_entity_poly.entity_id
_entity_poly.type
_entity_poly.pdbx_seq_one_letter_code
_entity_poly.pdbx_strand_id
1 'polypeptide(L)'
;MAILAVGTMFTSCYDSENGDVTKPYVAPDPVYTISGTVTDALTNQILTSATITVNGTSATNTDGTYTVKGKAGENIVVVSATGYEPVTRNVIITALEKGEASTTVVNVALTKEGTININDVEITYDSTPTIKSDVLKTEDNLQLDLTADENSATFERVFKITVGAELNKDLAILFADAPSGLLDYVKSYLGAIVGQFGEKKVLPAPYTIVIPPNYCVTSVTITYNGVVTDYTVKYDNKSYSFTLTGLKSYSFSTQFLPNHGFSHSHGHGHGHGGDLNAGGG
;
A
#
# COMPACT_ATOMS: atom_id res chain seq x y z
N MET A 1 11.54 17.57 19.66
CA MET A 1 11.16 16.75 20.81
C MET A 1 11.05 15.32 20.33
N ALA A 2 11.95 14.46 20.81
CA ALA A 2 12.02 13.06 20.42
C ALA A 2 10.94 12.28 21.18
N ILE A 3 10.07 11.58 20.45
CA ILE A 3 9.24 10.52 21.03
C ILE A 3 10.13 9.28 21.06
N LEU A 4 10.67 9.02 22.23
CA LEU A 4 11.34 7.79 22.60
C LEU A 4 10.27 6.69 22.61
N ALA A 5 10.32 5.79 21.63
CA ALA A 5 9.59 4.53 21.72
C ALA A 5 10.28 3.70 22.81
N VAL A 6 9.77 3.81 24.04
CA VAL A 6 10.13 2.90 25.12
C VAL A 6 9.48 1.57 24.78
N GLY A 7 10.22 0.68 24.13
CA GLY A 7 9.93 -0.74 24.17
C GLY A 7 10.02 -1.16 25.64
N THR A 8 8.89 -1.14 26.35
CA THR A 8 8.79 -1.77 27.66
C THR A 8 8.88 -3.27 27.44
N MET A 9 10.11 -3.77 27.42
CA MET A 9 10.43 -5.16 27.74
C MET A 9 9.90 -5.33 29.17
N PHE A 10 8.70 -5.86 29.34
CA PHE A 10 8.20 -6.15 30.68
C PHE A 10 9.13 -7.19 31.30
N THR A 11 9.79 -6.78 32.38
CA THR A 11 10.52 -7.67 33.28
C THR A 11 9.50 -8.51 34.03
N SER A 12 8.98 -9.58 33.43
CA SER A 12 8.24 -10.59 34.20
C SER A 12 9.25 -11.57 34.79
N CYS A 13 9.23 -11.67 36.11
CA CYS A 13 10.12 -12.47 36.94
C CYS A 13 10.35 -13.87 36.35
N TYR A 14 11.64 -14.19 36.15
CA TYR A 14 12.13 -15.53 35.88
C TYR A 14 11.81 -16.43 37.08
N ASP A 15 11.04 -17.49 36.86
CA ASP A 15 11.02 -18.66 37.75
C ASP A 15 11.83 -19.76 37.07
N SER A 16 12.91 -20.15 37.72
CA SER A 16 13.94 -21.04 37.23
C SER A 16 13.59 -22.48 37.53
N GLU A 17 12.82 -23.18 36.68
CA GLU A 17 12.75 -24.66 36.73
C GLU A 17 12.12 -25.29 35.48
N ASN A 18 12.71 -25.02 34.31
CA ASN A 18 12.89 -25.96 33.19
C ASN A 18 13.49 -25.16 32.04
N GLY A 19 14.42 -25.76 31.30
CA GLY A 19 15.20 -25.10 30.26
C GLY A 19 14.40 -24.62 29.05
N ASP A 20 13.61 -23.56 29.23
CA ASP A 20 13.00 -22.81 28.14
C ASP A 20 13.95 -21.67 27.74
N VAL A 21 14.98 -22.06 26.98
CA VAL A 21 15.67 -21.09 26.13
C VAL A 21 14.72 -20.76 25.00
N THR A 22 13.87 -19.74 25.18
CA THR A 22 13.13 -19.15 24.07
C THR A 22 14.14 -18.91 22.95
N LYS A 23 14.03 -19.65 21.84
CA LYS A 23 14.97 -19.50 20.72
C LYS A 23 15.00 -18.01 20.36
N PRO A 24 16.18 -17.38 20.24
CA PRO A 24 16.24 -15.98 19.88
C PRO A 24 15.50 -15.77 18.55
N TYR A 25 14.37 -15.06 18.58
CA TYR A 25 13.63 -14.69 17.39
C TYR A 25 14.10 -13.32 16.91
N VAL A 26 14.48 -13.24 15.65
CA VAL A 26 14.78 -11.97 14.97
C VAL A 26 13.72 -11.77 13.90
N ALA A 27 12.94 -10.71 14.03
CA ALA A 27 11.96 -10.33 13.02
C ALA A 27 12.64 -10.12 11.65
N PRO A 28 11.98 -10.49 10.54
CA PRO A 28 12.54 -10.32 9.21
C PRO A 28 12.80 -8.85 8.90
N ASP A 29 13.75 -8.59 8.01
CA ASP A 29 14.02 -7.23 7.55
C ASP A 29 12.80 -6.64 6.81
N PRO A 30 12.59 -5.31 6.90
CA PRO A 30 11.44 -4.67 6.28
C PRO A 30 11.43 -4.85 4.76
N VAL A 31 10.23 -4.99 4.20
CA VAL A 31 10.02 -5.14 2.76
C VAL A 31 9.53 -3.83 2.15
N TYR A 32 10.20 -3.39 1.09
CA TYR A 32 9.82 -2.19 0.33
C TYR A 32 9.48 -2.57 -1.11
N THR A 33 8.31 -2.15 -1.55
CA THR A 33 7.82 -2.37 -2.91
C THR A 33 7.49 -1.03 -3.55
N ILE A 34 7.81 -0.88 -4.84
CA ILE A 34 7.31 0.19 -5.69
C ILE A 34 6.40 -0.44 -6.73
N SER A 35 5.20 0.09 -6.89
CA SER A 35 4.25 -0.37 -7.88
C SER A 35 3.50 0.81 -8.50
N GLY A 36 2.95 0.63 -9.69
CA GLY A 36 2.16 1.66 -10.33
C GLY A 36 1.66 1.23 -11.70
N THR A 37 1.00 2.16 -12.38
CA THR A 37 0.57 2.00 -13.77
C THR A 37 1.34 2.95 -14.68
N VAL A 38 1.42 2.60 -15.96
CA VAL A 38 1.90 3.50 -17.02
C VAL A 38 0.78 3.76 -18.00
N THR A 39 0.42 5.02 -18.22
CA THR A 39 -0.69 5.43 -19.08
C THR A 39 -0.29 6.54 -20.07
N ASP A 40 -1.11 6.76 -21.09
CA ASP A 40 -1.08 7.97 -21.90
C ASP A 40 -1.77 9.11 -21.13
N ALA A 41 -1.10 10.26 -21.00
CA ALA A 41 -1.54 11.36 -20.14
C ALA A 41 -2.84 12.03 -20.61
N LEU A 42 -3.16 11.97 -21.90
CA LEU A 42 -4.35 12.60 -22.46
C LEU A 42 -5.57 11.67 -22.39
N THR A 43 -5.37 10.41 -22.77
CA THR A 43 -6.44 9.42 -22.96
C THR A 43 -6.63 8.49 -21.76
N ASN A 44 -5.72 8.50 -20.78
CA ASN A 44 -5.64 7.54 -19.68
C ASN A 44 -5.47 6.07 -20.12
N GLN A 45 -5.19 5.81 -21.39
CA GLN A 45 -4.99 4.45 -21.89
C GLN A 45 -3.71 3.84 -21.32
N ILE A 46 -3.78 2.58 -20.86
CA ILE A 46 -2.62 1.83 -20.36
C ILE A 46 -1.60 1.58 -21.48
N LEU A 47 -0.32 1.83 -21.18
CA LEU A 47 0.82 1.60 -22.06
C LEU A 47 1.61 0.37 -21.59
N THR A 48 1.23 -0.82 -22.07
CA THR A 48 1.91 -2.09 -21.72
C THR A 48 3.30 -2.23 -22.36
N SER A 49 3.59 -1.47 -23.42
CA SER A 49 4.90 -1.45 -24.09
C SER A 49 5.92 -0.53 -23.42
N ALA A 50 5.54 0.20 -22.37
CA ALA A 50 6.46 1.10 -21.68
C ALA A 50 7.58 0.31 -20.97
N THR A 51 8.79 0.87 -21.02
CA THR A 51 9.94 0.38 -20.27
C THR A 51 10.01 1.12 -18.94
N ILE A 52 10.19 0.39 -17.85
CA ILE A 52 10.29 0.93 -16.50
C ILE A 52 11.59 0.45 -15.87
N THR A 53 12.32 1.37 -15.24
CA THR A 53 13.42 1.03 -14.36
C THR A 53 13.27 1.72 -13.00
N VAL A 54 13.66 1.03 -11.94
CA VAL A 54 13.73 1.58 -10.59
C VAL A 54 15.13 1.35 -10.05
N ASN A 55 15.83 2.44 -9.73
CA ASN A 55 17.24 2.43 -9.35
C ASN A 55 18.11 1.65 -10.37
N GLY A 56 17.79 1.77 -11.66
CA GLY A 56 18.47 1.06 -12.76
C GLY A 56 18.05 -0.41 -12.95
N THR A 57 17.18 -0.97 -12.10
CA THR A 57 16.65 -2.33 -12.27
C THR A 57 15.36 -2.30 -13.09
N SER A 58 15.29 -3.08 -14.18
CA SER A 58 14.08 -3.17 -14.99
C SER A 58 12.92 -3.78 -14.20
N ALA A 59 11.74 -3.18 -14.33
CA ALA A 59 10.49 -3.74 -13.83
C ALA A 59 9.69 -4.37 -14.98
N THR A 60 9.02 -5.49 -14.69
CA THR A 60 8.03 -6.07 -15.60
C THR A 60 6.72 -5.30 -15.53
N ASN A 61 6.17 -4.96 -16.70
CA ASN A 61 4.86 -4.35 -16.87
C ASN A 61 3.89 -5.42 -17.41
N THR A 62 3.14 -6.06 -16.50
CA THR A 62 2.18 -7.12 -16.85
C THR A 62 0.79 -6.58 -16.55
N ASP A 63 -0.14 -6.68 -17.50
CA ASP A 63 -1.53 -6.23 -17.35
C ASP A 63 -1.68 -4.74 -16.93
N GLY A 64 -0.70 -3.91 -17.31
CA GLY A 64 -0.72 -2.47 -17.08
C GLY A 64 -0.29 -2.03 -15.69
N THR A 65 0.21 -2.95 -14.87
CA THR A 65 0.79 -2.66 -13.57
C THR A 65 2.22 -3.19 -13.52
N TYR A 66 3.13 -2.37 -13.01
CA TYR A 66 4.50 -2.80 -12.73
C TYR A 66 4.71 -2.92 -11.23
N THR A 67 5.63 -3.81 -10.85
CA THR A 67 6.03 -4.02 -9.46
C THR A 67 7.52 -4.32 -9.41
N VAL A 68 8.23 -3.69 -8.48
CA VAL A 68 9.67 -3.86 -8.29
C VAL A 68 10.05 -3.60 -6.84
N LYS A 69 11.13 -4.20 -6.39
CA LYS A 69 11.67 -3.95 -5.05
C LYS A 69 12.18 -2.51 -4.96
N GLY A 70 11.79 -1.82 -3.89
CA GLY A 70 12.32 -0.52 -3.49
C GLY A 70 13.35 -0.65 -2.37
N LYS A 71 13.72 0.49 -1.79
CA LYS A 71 14.52 0.59 -0.57
C LYS A 71 14.06 1.77 0.28
N ALA A 72 14.42 1.77 1.56
CA ALA A 72 14.33 2.96 2.38
C ALA A 72 15.19 4.10 1.78
N GLY A 73 14.72 5.34 1.94
CA GLY A 73 15.34 6.53 1.36
C GLY A 73 14.98 6.73 -0.10
N GLU A 74 15.93 7.25 -0.87
CA GLU A 74 15.72 7.70 -2.25
C GLU A 74 15.56 6.54 -3.25
N ASN A 75 14.53 6.62 -4.08
CA ASN A 75 14.29 5.72 -5.20
C ASN A 75 13.99 6.52 -6.47
N ILE A 76 14.68 6.18 -7.56
CA ILE A 76 14.51 6.84 -8.86
C ILE A 76 13.77 5.90 -9.79
N VAL A 77 12.57 6.31 -10.22
CA VAL A 77 11.74 5.60 -11.20
C VAL A 77 11.85 6.31 -12.53
N VAL A 78 12.26 5.59 -13.58
CA VAL A 78 12.34 6.11 -14.94
C VAL A 78 11.42 5.30 -15.83
N VAL A 79 10.57 5.99 -16.60
CA VAL A 79 9.60 5.39 -17.51
C VAL A 79 9.73 6.02 -18.88
N SER A 80 9.75 5.18 -19.92
CA SER A 80 9.85 5.63 -21.31
C SER A 80 9.03 4.72 -22.24
N ALA A 81 8.52 5.30 -23.32
CA ALA A 81 7.88 4.57 -24.41
C ALA A 81 8.15 5.28 -25.75
N THR A 82 8.20 4.54 -26.85
CA THR A 82 8.42 5.12 -28.18
C THR A 82 7.32 6.12 -28.54
N GLY A 83 7.70 7.34 -28.96
CA GLY A 83 6.77 8.42 -29.33
C GLY A 83 6.23 9.22 -28.13
N TYR A 84 6.82 9.03 -26.95
CA TYR A 84 6.47 9.73 -25.73
C TYR A 84 7.71 10.33 -25.07
N GLU A 85 7.51 11.48 -24.41
CA GLU A 85 8.53 12.10 -23.56
C GLU A 85 8.78 11.22 -22.31
N PRO A 86 10.04 10.88 -21.98
CA PRO A 86 10.35 10.07 -20.81
C PRO A 86 10.09 10.84 -19.51
N VAL A 87 9.67 10.13 -18.46
CA VAL A 87 9.41 10.68 -17.15
C VAL A 87 10.35 10.08 -16.12
N THR A 88 10.95 10.93 -15.28
CA THR A 88 11.73 10.53 -14.11
C THR A 88 11.04 11.00 -12.83
N ARG A 89 10.85 10.10 -11.88
CA ARG A 89 10.30 10.37 -10.55
C ARG A 89 11.33 10.05 -9.48
N ASN A 90 11.53 11.00 -8.58
CA ASN A 90 12.23 10.75 -7.33
C ASN A 90 11.20 10.52 -6.21
N VAL A 91 11.36 9.42 -5.48
CA VAL A 91 10.45 8.99 -4.41
C VAL A 91 11.26 8.65 -3.17
N ILE A 92 10.94 9.32 -2.06
CA ILE A 92 11.55 9.04 -0.75
C ILE A 92 10.62 8.09 0.02
N ILE A 93 11.12 6.92 0.39
CA ILE A 93 10.40 5.94 1.19
C ILE A 93 10.92 5.98 2.63
N THR A 94 10.04 6.23 3.59
CA THR A 94 10.40 6.22 5.02
C THR A 94 10.88 4.83 5.45
N ALA A 95 11.89 4.77 6.31
CA ALA A 95 12.35 3.51 6.88
C ALA A 95 11.25 2.89 7.76
N LEU A 96 11.11 1.58 7.65
CA LEU A 96 10.19 0.76 8.42
C LEU A 96 10.95 -0.06 9.48
N GLU A 97 10.22 -0.49 10.50
CA GLU A 97 10.73 -1.41 11.51
C GLU A 97 10.79 -2.86 10.96
N LYS A 98 11.54 -3.74 11.61
CA LYS A 98 11.58 -5.16 11.24
C LYS A 98 10.20 -5.79 11.36
N GLY A 99 9.84 -6.65 10.42
CA GLY A 99 8.52 -7.28 10.33
C GLY A 99 7.46 -6.45 9.59
N GLU A 100 7.75 -5.21 9.22
CA GLU A 100 6.82 -4.38 8.45
C GLU A 100 7.06 -4.47 6.93
N ALA A 101 6.03 -4.09 6.17
CA ALA A 101 6.13 -3.99 4.72
C ALA A 101 5.44 -2.72 4.21
N SER A 102 5.94 -2.14 3.12
CA SER A 102 5.24 -1.05 2.42
C SER A 102 5.26 -1.22 0.91
N THR A 103 4.24 -0.65 0.29
CA THR A 103 4.19 -0.39 -1.14
C THR A 103 4.02 1.08 -1.38
N THR A 104 4.93 1.67 -2.14
CA THR A 104 4.80 3.03 -2.66
C THR A 104 4.21 2.99 -4.06
N VAL A 105 3.16 3.77 -4.28
CA VAL A 105 2.41 3.84 -5.54
C VAL A 105 2.96 4.98 -6.38
N VAL A 106 3.48 4.65 -7.56
CA VAL A 106 4.09 5.59 -8.50
C VAL A 106 3.44 5.42 -9.86
N ASN A 107 2.25 6.00 -10.02
CA ASN A 107 1.62 6.04 -11.33
C ASN A 107 2.33 7.07 -12.21
N VAL A 108 2.54 6.72 -13.48
CA VAL A 108 3.19 7.59 -14.45
C VAL A 108 2.31 7.67 -15.68
N ALA A 109 1.92 8.88 -16.08
CA ALA A 109 1.40 9.07 -17.43
C ALA A 109 2.45 9.74 -18.30
N LEU A 110 2.61 9.22 -19.50
CA LEU A 110 3.52 9.76 -20.51
C LEU A 110 2.75 10.67 -21.46
N THR A 111 3.36 11.81 -21.79
CA THR A 111 2.83 12.74 -22.79
C THR A 111 3.47 12.43 -24.14
N LYS A 112 2.67 12.34 -25.20
CA LYS A 112 3.18 12.19 -26.56
C LYS A 112 4.01 13.43 -26.95
N GLU A 113 5.05 13.22 -27.74
CA GLU A 113 5.89 14.32 -28.25
C GLU A 113 5.06 15.35 -29.02
N GLY A 114 5.23 16.64 -28.70
CA GLY A 114 4.61 17.77 -29.42
C GLY A 114 3.10 17.96 -29.23
N THR A 115 2.45 17.29 -28.27
CA THR A 115 0.99 17.14 -28.28
C THR A 115 0.21 18.39 -27.89
N ILE A 116 0.55 19.10 -26.81
CA ILE A 116 -0.28 20.25 -26.37
C ILE A 116 0.57 21.34 -25.73
N ASN A 117 0.67 22.47 -26.42
CA ASN A 117 1.09 23.74 -25.83
C ASN A 117 -0.06 24.74 -25.98
N ILE A 118 -0.59 25.20 -24.86
CA ILE A 118 -1.50 26.35 -24.81
C ILE A 118 -0.76 27.47 -24.08
N ASN A 119 -0.70 28.63 -24.72
CA ASN A 119 -0.14 29.84 -24.11
C ASN A 119 -1.12 30.38 -23.06
N ASP A 120 -0.59 31.06 -22.04
CA ASP A 120 -1.38 31.80 -21.04
C ASP A 120 -2.31 30.96 -20.13
N VAL A 121 -1.94 29.70 -19.87
CA VAL A 121 -2.56 28.90 -18.79
C VAL A 121 -1.74 28.99 -17.52
N GLU A 122 -2.37 29.39 -16.42
CA GLU A 122 -1.79 29.36 -15.08
C GLU A 122 -2.43 28.21 -14.30
N ILE A 123 -1.63 27.25 -13.84
CA ILE A 123 -2.10 26.19 -12.93
C ILE A 123 -1.42 26.38 -11.58
N THR A 124 -2.22 26.64 -10.56
CA THR A 124 -1.78 26.64 -9.16
C THR A 124 -2.39 25.45 -8.45
N TYR A 125 -1.68 24.95 -7.44
CA TYR A 125 -2.16 23.84 -6.63
C TYR A 125 -1.75 24.00 -5.17
N ASP A 126 -2.58 23.49 -4.27
CA ASP A 126 -2.26 23.31 -2.87
C ASP A 126 -2.48 21.84 -2.48
N SER A 127 -1.54 21.25 -1.77
CA SER A 127 -1.53 19.82 -1.47
C SER A 127 -1.49 19.57 0.03
N THR A 128 -2.49 18.85 0.53
CA THR A 128 -2.57 18.40 1.91
C THR A 128 -2.31 16.90 1.99
N PRO A 129 -1.27 16.43 2.72
CA PRO A 129 -1.06 15.01 2.95
C PRO A 129 -2.20 14.46 3.82
N THR A 130 -2.59 13.21 3.56
CA THR A 130 -3.60 12.51 4.36
C THR A 130 -3.05 11.20 4.86
N ILE A 131 -3.43 10.83 6.08
CA ILE A 131 -3.07 9.54 6.69
C ILE A 131 -4.35 8.92 7.22
N LYS A 132 -4.61 7.67 6.83
CA LYS A 132 -5.70 6.84 7.33
C LYS A 132 -5.13 5.50 7.75
N SER A 133 -5.65 4.92 8.82
CA SER A 133 -5.28 3.55 9.21
C SER A 133 -6.53 2.70 9.39
N ASP A 134 -6.47 1.47 8.89
CA ASP A 134 -7.46 0.43 9.15
C ASP A 134 -6.79 -0.62 10.04
N VAL A 135 -7.34 -0.84 11.24
CA VAL A 135 -6.87 -1.86 12.17
C VAL A 135 -7.78 -3.08 12.04
N LEU A 136 -7.23 -4.15 11.48
CA LEU A 136 -7.94 -5.39 11.20
C LEU A 136 -7.64 -6.39 12.29
N LYS A 137 -8.65 -6.84 13.01
CA LYS A 137 -8.51 -7.78 14.12
C LYS A 137 -8.95 -9.19 13.74
N THR A 138 -8.61 -10.15 14.59
CA THR A 138 -9.04 -11.55 14.46
C THR A 138 -10.56 -11.72 14.39
N GLU A 139 -11.28 -10.92 15.18
CA GLU A 139 -12.75 -10.90 15.27
C GLU A 139 -13.46 -10.39 13.99
N ASP A 140 -12.74 -9.74 13.07
CA ASP A 140 -13.31 -9.18 11.82
C ASP A 140 -13.54 -10.23 10.71
N ASN A 141 -13.42 -11.53 11.01
CA ASN A 141 -13.59 -12.66 10.07
C ASN A 141 -12.64 -12.60 8.85
N LEU A 142 -11.41 -12.11 9.07
CA LEU A 142 -10.38 -11.96 8.03
C LEU A 142 -9.37 -13.13 8.00
N GLN A 143 -9.69 -14.25 8.65
CA GLN A 143 -8.77 -15.39 8.81
C GLN A 143 -7.41 -14.95 9.43
N LEU A 144 -7.46 -14.01 10.37
CA LEU A 144 -6.31 -13.53 11.13
C LEU A 144 -6.12 -14.29 12.45
N ASP A 145 -6.97 -15.28 12.76
CA ASP A 145 -6.75 -16.23 13.85
C ASP A 145 -5.56 -17.15 13.50
N LEU A 146 -4.36 -16.63 13.74
CA LEU A 146 -3.10 -17.23 13.36
C LEU A 146 -2.21 -17.33 14.59
N THR A 147 -1.61 -18.50 14.76
CA THR A 147 -0.75 -18.79 15.89
C THR A 147 0.52 -19.49 15.45
N ALA A 148 1.58 -19.30 16.22
CA ALA A 148 2.80 -20.06 16.17
C ALA A 148 2.96 -20.81 17.50
N ASP A 149 3.32 -22.08 17.40
CA ASP A 149 3.70 -22.91 18.54
C ASP A 149 5.17 -22.64 18.90
N GLU A 150 5.91 -23.67 19.33
CA GLU A 150 7.33 -23.57 19.73
C GLU A 150 8.29 -23.08 18.62
N ASN A 151 7.84 -22.98 17.36
CA ASN A 151 8.61 -22.47 16.23
C ASN A 151 7.84 -21.35 15.51
N SER A 152 8.57 -20.41 14.91
CA SER A 152 7.96 -19.32 14.12
C SER A 152 7.15 -19.87 12.96
N ALA A 153 6.03 -19.23 12.65
CA ALA A 153 5.16 -19.61 11.53
C ALA A 153 5.03 -18.46 10.53
N THR A 154 4.91 -18.79 9.25
CA THR A 154 4.78 -17.80 8.16
C THR A 154 3.47 -17.99 7.43
N PHE A 155 2.72 -16.91 7.26
CA PHE A 155 1.43 -16.90 6.59
C PHE A 155 1.36 -15.79 5.56
N GLU A 156 0.85 -16.09 4.37
CA GLU A 156 0.54 -15.08 3.36
C GLU A 156 -0.92 -14.64 3.48
N ARG A 157 -1.15 -13.34 3.41
CA ARG A 157 -2.48 -12.74 3.36
C ARG A 157 -2.55 -11.78 2.18
N VAL A 158 -3.72 -11.70 1.55
CA VAL A 158 -3.95 -10.79 0.42
C VAL A 158 -5.00 -9.77 0.84
N PHE A 159 -4.59 -8.52 0.96
CA PHE A 159 -5.47 -7.40 1.24
C PHE A 159 -5.94 -6.74 -0.07
N LYS A 160 -7.05 -6.02 -0.02
CA LYS A 160 -7.54 -5.26 -1.18
C LYS A 160 -7.25 -3.79 -0.97
N ILE A 161 -6.41 -3.21 -1.82
CA ILE A 161 -6.02 -1.80 -1.73
C ILE A 161 -6.50 -1.07 -2.97
N THR A 162 -7.16 0.06 -2.77
CA THR A 162 -7.62 0.91 -3.86
C THR A 162 -6.53 1.91 -4.24
N VAL A 163 -6.06 1.85 -5.48
CA VAL A 163 -5.06 2.75 -6.05
C VAL A 163 -5.69 3.64 -7.13
N GLY A 164 -4.94 4.66 -7.57
CA GLY A 164 -5.39 5.67 -8.52
C GLY A 164 -5.74 6.98 -7.82
N ALA A 165 -6.16 7.96 -8.61
CA ALA A 165 -6.59 9.26 -8.13
C ALA A 165 -8.06 9.54 -8.50
N GLU A 166 -8.79 10.14 -7.58
CA GLU A 166 -10.20 10.50 -7.72
C GLU A 166 -10.36 11.99 -7.87
N LEU A 167 -11.23 12.41 -8.78
CA LEU A 167 -11.63 13.79 -8.94
C LEU A 167 -12.96 14.03 -8.21
N ASN A 168 -13.09 15.17 -7.56
CA ASN A 168 -14.37 15.58 -6.96
C ASN A 168 -15.39 16.11 -7.98
N LYS A 169 -14.97 16.31 -9.24
CA LYS A 169 -15.78 16.86 -10.33
C LYS A 169 -15.42 16.17 -11.64
N ASP A 170 -16.42 16.05 -12.52
CA ASP A 170 -16.16 15.68 -13.92
C ASP A 170 -15.54 16.87 -14.65
N LEU A 171 -14.30 16.70 -15.15
CA LEU A 171 -13.59 17.75 -15.88
C LEU A 171 -14.26 18.09 -17.20
N ALA A 172 -14.93 17.15 -17.87
CA ALA A 172 -15.64 17.45 -19.12
C ALA A 172 -16.79 18.44 -18.89
N ILE A 173 -17.47 18.31 -17.75
CA ILE A 173 -18.54 19.25 -17.35
C ILE A 173 -17.92 20.57 -16.88
N LEU A 174 -16.88 20.52 -16.05
CA LEU A 174 -16.24 21.72 -15.50
C LEU A 174 -15.65 22.64 -16.58
N PHE A 175 -15.11 22.06 -17.65
CA PHE A 175 -14.49 22.77 -18.77
C PHE A 175 -15.40 22.83 -20.01
N ALA A 176 -16.72 22.63 -19.88
CA ALA A 176 -17.64 22.61 -21.01
C ALA A 176 -17.70 23.95 -21.79
N ASP A 177 -17.42 25.07 -21.11
CA ASP A 177 -17.38 26.43 -21.68
C ASP A 177 -15.95 26.94 -21.93
N ALA A 178 -14.95 26.08 -21.75
CA ALA A 178 -13.54 26.38 -21.97
C ALA A 178 -13.21 26.42 -23.46
N PRO A 179 -12.15 27.15 -23.86
CA PRO A 179 -11.64 27.08 -25.23
C PRO A 179 -11.20 25.66 -25.59
N SER A 180 -11.24 25.36 -26.88
CA SER A 180 -10.78 24.08 -27.42
C SER A 180 -9.33 23.78 -26.98
N GLY A 181 -9.10 22.57 -26.49
CA GLY A 181 -7.78 22.08 -26.09
C GLY A 181 -7.43 22.33 -24.62
N LEU A 182 -8.11 23.24 -23.89
CA LEU A 182 -7.77 23.49 -22.47
C LEU A 182 -8.00 22.25 -21.60
N LEU A 183 -9.12 21.55 -21.79
CA LEU A 183 -9.39 20.30 -21.08
C LEU A 183 -8.30 19.25 -21.36
N ASP A 184 -7.87 19.12 -22.60
CA ASP A 184 -6.86 18.15 -23.01
C ASP A 184 -5.49 18.50 -22.43
N TYR A 185 -5.14 19.79 -22.39
CA TYR A 185 -3.95 20.29 -21.71
C TYR A 185 -3.99 19.97 -20.22
N VAL A 186 -5.10 20.25 -19.54
CA VAL A 186 -5.27 19.98 -18.10
C VAL A 186 -5.18 18.48 -17.82
N LYS A 187 -5.84 17.63 -18.62
CA LYS A 187 -5.72 16.17 -18.49
C LYS A 187 -4.28 15.71 -18.65
N SER A 188 -3.58 16.20 -19.66
CA SER A 188 -2.18 15.86 -19.91
C SER A 188 -1.27 16.33 -18.76
N TYR A 189 -1.48 17.55 -18.25
CA TYR A 189 -0.77 18.09 -17.10
C TYR A 189 -0.98 17.24 -15.84
N LEU A 190 -2.24 16.92 -15.52
CA LEU A 190 -2.56 16.09 -14.38
C LEU A 190 -1.97 14.69 -14.54
N GLY A 191 -2.17 14.04 -15.68
CA GLY A 191 -1.62 12.72 -15.96
C GLY A 191 -0.10 12.68 -15.78
N ALA A 192 0.59 13.70 -16.31
CA ALA A 192 2.04 13.84 -16.15
C ALA A 192 2.50 14.06 -14.70
N ILE A 193 1.61 14.33 -13.74
CA ILE A 193 1.91 14.52 -12.32
C ILE A 193 1.42 13.35 -11.45
N VAL A 194 0.19 12.90 -11.67
CA VAL A 194 -0.49 11.92 -10.79
C VAL A 194 -0.62 10.54 -11.43
N GLY A 195 -0.30 10.42 -12.73
CA GLY A 195 -0.53 9.20 -13.49
C GLY A 195 -2.01 8.98 -13.78
N GLN A 196 -2.54 7.82 -13.40
CA GLN A 196 -3.95 7.48 -13.59
C GLN A 196 -4.86 8.26 -12.63
N PHE A 197 -5.81 9.04 -13.18
CA PHE A 197 -6.82 9.77 -12.42
C PHE A 197 -8.22 9.62 -13.03
N GLY A 198 -9.25 9.90 -12.23
CA GLY A 198 -10.65 9.76 -12.63
C GLY A 198 -11.19 8.34 -12.52
N GLU A 199 -10.32 7.34 -12.37
CA GLU A 199 -10.68 5.94 -12.14
C GLU A 199 -9.87 5.35 -11.00
N LYS A 200 -10.56 4.68 -10.07
CA LYS A 200 -9.93 3.89 -8.99
C LYS A 200 -9.83 2.43 -9.41
N LYS A 201 -8.71 1.79 -9.07
CA LYS A 201 -8.51 0.34 -9.29
C LYS A 201 -8.28 -0.35 -7.95
N VAL A 202 -8.99 -1.43 -7.68
CA VAL A 202 -8.71 -2.28 -6.51
C VAL A 202 -7.66 -3.32 -6.91
N LEU A 203 -6.54 -3.33 -6.21
CA LEU A 203 -5.44 -4.28 -6.43
C LEU A 203 -5.30 -5.24 -5.25
N PRO A 204 -4.93 -6.51 -5.51
CA PRO A 204 -4.48 -7.41 -4.47
C PRO A 204 -3.12 -6.94 -3.95
N ALA A 205 -2.99 -6.84 -2.62
CA ALA A 205 -1.77 -6.51 -1.92
C ALA A 205 -1.37 -7.69 -1.02
N PRO A 206 -0.47 -8.57 -1.51
CA PRO A 206 0.04 -9.67 -0.69
C PRO A 206 0.92 -9.12 0.44
N TYR A 207 0.79 -9.71 1.62
CA TYR A 207 1.56 -9.41 2.81
C TYR A 207 1.91 -10.71 3.52
N THR A 208 3.19 -10.88 3.84
CA THR A 208 3.71 -12.04 4.55
C THR A 208 3.83 -11.71 6.02
N ILE A 209 3.05 -12.41 6.84
CA ILE A 209 3.07 -12.32 8.30
C ILE A 209 4.03 -13.40 8.82
N VAL A 210 5.05 -12.99 9.55
CA VAL A 210 5.96 -13.91 10.26
C VAL A 210 5.68 -13.81 11.75
N ILE A 211 5.09 -14.86 12.31
CA ILE A 211 4.69 -14.91 13.71
C ILE A 211 5.86 -15.45 14.54
N PRO A 212 6.26 -14.75 15.62
CA PRO A 212 7.28 -15.26 16.55
C PRO A 212 6.83 -16.57 17.24
N PRO A 213 7.76 -17.43 17.70
CA PRO A 213 7.41 -18.63 18.46
C PRO A 213 6.59 -18.31 19.72
N ASN A 214 5.52 -19.07 19.98
CA ASN A 214 4.62 -18.90 21.11
C ASN A 214 3.84 -17.58 21.10
N TYR A 215 3.50 -17.04 19.92
CA TYR A 215 2.65 -15.85 19.77
C TYR A 215 1.48 -16.12 18.82
N CYS A 216 0.42 -15.33 18.98
CA CYS A 216 -0.68 -15.24 18.03
C CYS A 216 -0.83 -13.81 17.50
N VAL A 217 -1.40 -13.67 16.30
CA VAL A 217 -1.72 -12.38 15.70
C VAL A 217 -2.92 -11.78 16.42
N THR A 218 -2.83 -10.51 16.81
CA THR A 218 -3.94 -9.76 17.40
C THR A 218 -4.58 -8.84 16.38
N SER A 219 -3.74 -8.17 15.58
CA SER A 219 -4.20 -7.26 14.56
C SER A 219 -3.16 -7.08 13.45
N VAL A 220 -3.65 -6.74 12.27
CA VAL A 220 -2.86 -6.19 11.18
C VAL A 220 -3.34 -4.76 10.96
N THR A 221 -2.44 -3.80 11.03
CA THR A 221 -2.75 -2.40 10.71
C THR A 221 -2.30 -2.11 9.29
N ILE A 222 -3.21 -1.59 8.48
CA ILE A 222 -2.90 -1.01 7.17
C ILE A 222 -2.89 0.50 7.34
N THR A 223 -1.77 1.16 7.07
CA THR A 223 -1.69 2.61 7.05
C THR A 223 -1.59 3.09 5.61
N TYR A 224 -2.48 4.01 5.23
CA TYR A 224 -2.56 4.62 3.91
C TYR A 224 -2.07 6.05 4.01
N ASN A 225 -1.07 6.39 3.20
CA ASN A 225 -0.60 7.76 3.03
C ASN A 225 -1.10 8.25 1.68
N GLY A 226 -1.97 9.25 1.70
CA GLY A 226 -2.53 9.88 0.52
C GLY A 226 -2.16 11.35 0.42
N VAL A 227 -2.72 11.99 -0.59
CA VAL A 227 -2.67 13.43 -0.77
C VAL A 227 -4.00 13.89 -1.33
N VAL A 228 -4.50 15.02 -0.83
CA VAL A 228 -5.58 15.80 -1.42
C VAL A 228 -4.93 17.02 -2.04
N THR A 229 -5.18 17.27 -3.32
CA THR A 229 -4.64 18.43 -4.04
C THR A 229 -5.77 19.24 -4.65
N ASP A 230 -5.87 20.50 -4.25
CA ASP A 230 -6.79 21.46 -4.82
C ASP A 230 -6.09 22.19 -5.96
N TYR A 231 -6.61 22.03 -7.18
CA TYR A 231 -6.11 22.68 -8.38
C TYR A 231 -6.98 23.87 -8.74
N THR A 232 -6.33 24.95 -9.16
CA THR A 232 -6.97 26.09 -9.83
C THR A 232 -6.27 26.33 -11.16
N VAL A 233 -7.03 26.19 -12.25
CA VAL A 233 -6.58 26.49 -13.61
C VAL A 233 -7.18 27.83 -14.02
N LYS A 234 -6.34 28.81 -14.36
CA LYS A 234 -6.78 30.10 -14.90
C LYS A 234 -6.43 30.20 -16.37
N TYR A 235 -7.39 30.72 -17.15
CA TYR A 235 -7.22 31.05 -18.56
C TYR A 235 -8.19 32.19 -18.90
N ASP A 236 -7.68 33.26 -19.52
CA ASP A 236 -8.46 34.42 -19.99
C ASP A 236 -9.50 34.94 -18.96
N ASN A 237 -9.02 35.27 -17.75
CA ASN A 237 -9.81 35.73 -16.60
C ASN A 237 -10.87 34.74 -16.04
N LYS A 238 -11.01 33.54 -16.61
CA LYS A 238 -11.80 32.46 -16.03
C LYS A 238 -10.95 31.59 -15.11
N SER A 239 -11.60 30.96 -14.14
CA SER A 239 -10.96 30.05 -13.19
C SER A 239 -11.76 28.76 -13.04
N TYR A 240 -11.07 27.64 -13.15
CA TYR A 240 -11.61 26.29 -13.05
C TYR A 240 -10.95 25.59 -11.86
N SER A 241 -11.74 25.23 -10.85
CA SER A 241 -11.21 24.61 -9.62
C SER A 241 -11.81 23.24 -9.35
N PHE A 242 -10.94 22.29 -9.02
CA PHE A 242 -11.28 20.91 -8.72
C PHE A 242 -10.26 20.31 -7.73
N THR A 243 -10.66 19.24 -7.07
CA THR A 243 -9.86 18.55 -6.05
C THR A 243 -9.57 17.15 -6.55
N LEU A 244 -8.32 16.73 -6.38
CA LEU A 244 -7.85 15.38 -6.68
C LEU A 244 -7.37 14.71 -5.39
N THR A 245 -7.88 13.52 -5.09
CA THR A 245 -7.43 12.68 -3.96
C THR A 245 -6.72 11.46 -4.51
N GLY A 246 -5.47 11.23 -4.11
CA GLY A 246 -4.67 10.10 -4.57
C GLY A 246 -3.95 9.37 -3.44
N LEU A 247 -3.76 8.06 -3.59
CA LEU A 247 -2.93 7.25 -2.70
C LEU A 247 -1.45 7.38 -3.12
N LYS A 248 -0.56 7.68 -2.16
CA LYS A 248 0.90 7.73 -2.37
C LYS A 248 1.56 6.44 -1.94
N SER A 249 1.19 5.89 -0.79
CA SER A 249 1.72 4.61 -0.31
C SER A 249 0.77 3.95 0.68
N TYR A 250 1.02 2.68 0.94
CA TYR A 250 0.43 1.96 2.05
C TYR A 250 1.48 1.07 2.72
N SER A 251 1.31 0.83 4.02
CA SER A 251 2.15 -0.06 4.81
C SER A 251 1.33 -1.00 5.68
N PHE A 252 1.94 -2.12 6.02
CA PHE A 252 1.42 -3.12 6.93
C PHE A 252 2.32 -3.23 8.16
N SER A 253 1.68 -3.32 9.31
CA SER A 253 2.31 -3.75 10.57
C SER A 253 1.44 -4.79 11.26
N THR A 254 2.05 -5.66 12.05
CA THR A 254 1.35 -6.74 12.76
C THR A 254 1.63 -6.64 14.24
N GLN A 255 0.58 -6.76 15.05
CA GLN A 255 0.69 -6.87 16.50
C GLN A 255 0.46 -8.32 16.93
N PHE A 256 1.17 -8.70 17.99
CA PHE A 256 1.16 -10.04 18.54
C PHE A 256 0.86 -10.02 20.04
N LEU A 257 0.26 -11.10 20.52
CA LEU A 257 0.16 -11.43 21.95
C LEU A 257 0.74 -12.82 22.20
N PRO A 258 1.32 -13.09 23.38
CA PRO A 258 1.79 -14.43 23.71
C PRO A 258 0.66 -15.45 23.62
N ASN A 259 0.92 -16.55 22.93
CA ASN A 259 0.09 -17.75 22.94
C ASN A 259 0.39 -18.51 24.25
N HIS A 260 -0.13 -18.01 25.37
CA HIS A 260 -0.05 -18.67 26.67
C HIS A 260 -0.91 -19.94 26.68
N GLY A 261 -0.47 -20.97 25.96
CA GLY A 261 -1.13 -22.28 25.92
C GLY A 261 -2.63 -22.16 25.70
N PHE A 262 -3.08 -21.36 24.72
CA PHE A 262 -4.46 -21.44 24.28
C PHE A 262 -4.62 -22.83 23.67
N SER A 263 -4.94 -23.80 24.53
CA SER A 263 -5.39 -25.11 24.14
C SER A 263 -6.53 -24.83 23.17
N HIS A 264 -6.25 -25.00 21.89
CA HIS A 264 -7.31 -25.23 20.94
C HIS A 264 -7.99 -26.48 21.50
N SER A 265 -9.19 -26.32 22.06
CA SER A 265 -10.01 -27.46 22.38
C SER A 265 -10.21 -28.16 21.06
N HIS A 266 -9.44 -29.22 20.85
CA HIS A 266 -9.77 -30.20 19.86
C HIS A 266 -11.14 -30.67 20.32
N GLY A 267 -12.19 -30.33 19.57
CA GLY A 267 -13.52 -30.87 19.79
C GLY A 267 -13.39 -32.37 19.74
N HIS A 268 -13.23 -33.00 20.91
CA HIS A 268 -13.09 -34.43 21.00
C HIS A 268 -14.43 -35.02 20.57
N GLY A 269 -14.32 -35.87 19.54
CA GLY A 269 -15.42 -36.59 18.95
C GLY A 269 -16.29 -37.25 20.01
N HIS A 270 -17.58 -37.33 19.68
CA HIS A 270 -18.59 -38.00 20.47
C HIS A 270 -18.26 -39.50 20.52
N GLY A 271 -17.52 -39.91 21.55
CA GLY A 271 -17.31 -41.30 21.92
C GLY A 271 -18.58 -41.83 22.59
N HIS A 272 -19.25 -42.77 21.93
CA HIS A 272 -20.43 -43.46 22.43
C HIS A 272 -20.14 -44.12 23.79
N GLY A 273 -20.79 -43.64 24.84
CA GLY A 273 -20.92 -44.35 26.11
C GLY A 273 -21.94 -45.47 25.97
N GLY A 274 -21.49 -46.62 25.47
CA GLY A 274 -22.22 -47.88 25.61
C GLY A 274 -22.07 -48.41 27.03
N ASP A 275 -23.20 -48.78 27.61
CA ASP A 275 -23.35 -49.34 28.95
C ASP A 275 -22.43 -50.54 29.19
N LEU A 276 -21.47 -50.42 30.11
CA LEU A 276 -20.86 -51.58 30.79
C LEU A 276 -20.56 -51.26 32.26
N ASN A 277 -21.52 -51.68 33.08
CA ASN A 277 -21.45 -52.27 34.42
C ASN A 277 -20.05 -52.66 34.98
N ALA A 278 -19.71 -52.10 36.15
CA ALA A 278 -19.14 -52.75 37.36
C ALA A 278 -18.59 -51.60 38.25
N GLY A 279 -18.89 -51.42 39.54
CA GLY A 279 -19.19 -52.35 40.61
C GLY A 279 -18.21 -52.04 41.76
N GLY A 280 -18.72 -51.75 42.96
CA GLY A 280 -17.95 -51.78 44.22
C GLY A 280 -17.88 -50.45 44.98
N GLY A 281 -18.54 -50.41 46.15
CA GLY A 281 -18.49 -49.34 47.14
C GLY A 281 -19.82 -49.14 47.84
#